data_AF-F2R1H1-F1
#
_entry.id   AF-F2R1H1-F1
#
_cell.length_a   1.000
_cell.length_b   1.000
_cell.length_c   1.000
_cell.angle_alpha   90.00
_cell.angle_beta   90.00
_cell.angle_gamma   90.00
#
_symmetry.space_group_name_H-M   'P 1'
#
loop_
_entity.id
_entity.type
_entity.pdbx_description
1 polymer ?
#
loop_
_entity_poly.entity_id
_entity_poly.type
_entity_poly.pdbx_seq_one_letter_code
_entity_poly.pdbx_strand_id
1 'polypeptide(L)' 'MHTPHGPGAFVAHTGTDVYGPGKVLAVDGAHRRVRFTRFVATVRAEDLRPASPAEKREIQDWLRAKRQRYGGDW' A
#
# COMPACT_ATOMS: atom_id res chain seq x y z
N MET A 1 -10.08 10.27 -16.68
CA MET A 1 -8.71 9.73 -16.73
C MET A 1 -8.60 8.64 -15.68
N HIS A 2 -8.19 7.43 -16.05
CA HIS A 2 -7.98 6.34 -15.09
C HIS A 2 -6.71 6.65 -14.29
N THR A 3 -6.83 6.88 -12.97
CA THR A 3 -5.68 7.12 -12.10
C THR A 3 -5.15 5.77 -11.63
N PRO A 4 -3.98 5.30 -12.11
CA PRO A 4 -3.45 4.00 -11.69
C PRO A 4 -3.30 3.96 -10.16
N HIS A 5 -3.72 2.87 -9.52
CA HIS A 5 -3.55 2.68 -8.07
C HIS A 5 -4.12 3.84 -7.23
N GLY A 6 -5.43 4.07 -7.33
CA GLY A 6 -6.11 5.09 -6.53
C GLY A 6 -6.12 4.80 -5.02
N PRO A 7 -6.60 5.74 -4.19
CA PRO A 7 -6.69 5.54 -2.74
C PRO A 7 -7.47 4.26 -2.38
N GLY A 8 -6.93 3.51 -1.42
CA GLY A 8 -7.47 2.22 -1.01
C GLY A 8 -6.99 1.03 -1.85
N ALA A 9 -6.32 1.24 -2.98
CA ALA A 9 -5.71 0.17 -3.75
C ALA A 9 -4.61 -0.54 -2.95
N PHE A 10 -4.49 -1.85 -3.15
CA PHE A 10 -3.41 -2.66 -2.60
C PHE A 10 -2.37 -2.89 -3.70
N VAL A 11 -1.13 -2.54 -3.39
CA VAL A 11 -0.02 -2.49 -4.35
C VAL A 11 1.22 -3.16 -3.80
N ALA A 12 2.14 -3.53 -4.68
CA ALA A 12 3.50 -3.92 -4.35
C ALA A 12 4.46 -3.22 -5.31
N HIS A 13 5.71 -3.05 -4.90
CA HIS A 13 6.73 -2.46 -5.74
C HIS A 13 7.15 -3.43 -6.86
N THR A 14 7.43 -2.92 -8.06
CA THR A 14 7.79 -3.74 -9.23
C THR A 14 9.25 -4.17 -9.21
N GLY A 15 10.15 -3.28 -8.80
CA GLY A 15 11.60 -3.52 -8.77
C GLY A 15 12.18 -4.08 -7.46
N THR A 16 11.38 -4.28 -6.41
CA THR A 16 11.86 -4.84 -5.14
C THR A 16 10.71 -5.38 -4.30
N ASP A 17 10.99 -6.42 -3.50
CA ASP A 17 10.11 -6.99 -2.48
C ASP A 17 10.37 -6.42 -1.08
N VAL A 18 11.44 -5.65 -0.88
CA VAL A 18 11.90 -5.12 0.43
C VAL A 18 10.81 -4.30 1.14
N TYR A 19 9.98 -3.61 0.36
CA TYR A 19 8.89 -2.80 0.90
C TYR A 19 7.68 -3.65 1.33
N GLY A 20 7.55 -4.87 0.78
CA GLY A 20 6.36 -5.69 0.90
C GLY A 20 5.14 -5.06 0.20
N PRO A 21 3.95 -5.67 0.35
CA PRO A 21 2.72 -5.06 -0.11
C PRO A 21 2.31 -3.87 0.76
N GLY A 22 1.50 -2.99 0.19
CA GLY A 22 1.02 -1.80 0.86
C GLY A 22 -0.36 -1.36 0.38
N LYS A 23 -0.94 -0.39 1.10
CA LYS A 23 -2.22 0.24 0.76
C LYS A 23 -2.00 1.70 0.39
N VAL A 24 -2.52 2.13 -0.75
CA VAL A 24 -2.47 3.54 -1.17
C VAL A 24 -3.36 4.37 -0.24
N LEU A 25 -2.78 5.40 0.35
CA LEU A 25 -3.45 6.37 1.22
C LEU A 25 -3.94 7.58 0.44
N ALA A 26 -3.10 8.11 -0.44
CA ALA A 26 -3.36 9.32 -1.21
C ALA A 26 -2.65 9.28 -2.56
N VAL A 27 -3.14 10.09 -3.50
CA VAL A 27 -2.54 10.30 -4.82
C VAL A 27 -2.09 11.76 -4.92
N ASP A 28 -0.86 11.95 -5.38
CA ASP A 28 -0.26 13.26 -5.65
C ASP A 28 0.40 13.24 -7.03
N GLY A 29 -0.37 13.65 -8.06
CA GLY A 29 0.05 13.59 -9.46
C GLY A 29 0.50 12.17 -9.88
N ALA A 30 1.78 12.05 -10.20
CA ALA A 30 2.42 10.78 -10.58
C ALA A 30 2.75 9.87 -9.38
N HIS A 31 2.64 10.37 -8.15
CA HIS A 31 3.06 9.67 -6.95
C HIS A 31 1.88 9.14 -6.13
N ARG A 32 2.12 8.04 -5.41
CA ARG A 32 1.19 7.38 -4.49
C ARG A 32 1.84 7.40 -3.12
N ARG A 33 1.13 7.93 -2.12
CA ARG A 33 1.52 7.77 -0.73
C ARG A 33 1.02 6.41 -0.26
N VAL A 34 1.92 5.48 -0.01
CA VAL A 34 1.59 4.07 0.28
C VAL A 34 1.96 3.74 1.72
N ARG A 35 1.04 3.11 2.47
CA ARG A 35 1.31 2.48 3.76
C ARG A 35 1.79 1.05 3.52
N PHE A 36 3.07 0.82 3.75
CA PHE A 36 3.65 -0.51 3.88
C PHE A 36 3.58 -0.96 5.34
N THR A 37 3.88 -2.23 5.61
CA THR A 37 3.87 -2.83 6.95
C THR A 37 4.79 -2.09 7.94
N ARG A 38 5.92 -1.56 7.47
CA ARG A 38 6.94 -0.93 8.34
C ARG A 38 6.99 0.59 8.27
N PHE A 39 6.64 1.20 7.15
CA PHE A 39 6.75 2.64 6.95
C PHE A 39 5.69 3.15 5.95
N VAL A 40 5.65 4.47 5.77
CA VAL A 40 4.89 5.13 4.71
C VAL A 40 5.89 5.73 3.73
N ALA A 41 5.70 5.52 2.44
CA ALA A 41 6.56 6.09 1.42
C ALA A 41 5.74 6.68 0.26
N THR A 42 6.35 7.64 -0.42
CA THR A 42 5.83 8.21 -1.67
C THR A 42 6.54 7.52 -2.82
N VAL A 43 5.78 6.79 -3.65
CA VAL A 43 6.31 5.96 -4.74
C VAL A 43 5.67 6.38 -6.05
N ARG A 44 6.41 6.35 -7.17
CA ARG A 44 5.81 6.62 -8.48
C ARG A 44 4.82 5.53 -8.85
N ALA A 45 3.75 5.89 -9.56
CA ALA A 45 2.72 4.94 -9.98
C ALA A 45 3.26 3.82 -10.88
N GLU A 46 4.26 4.14 -11.70
CA GLU A 46 4.91 3.22 -12.65
C GLU A 46 5.74 2.14 -11.95
N ASP A 47 6.25 2.45 -10.75
CA ASP A 47 7.02 1.51 -9.92
C ASP A 47 6.10 0.61 -9.07
N LEU A 48 4.79 0.72 -9.25
CA LEU A 48 3.80 -0.06 -8.51
C LEU A 48 3.03 -0.99 -9.43
N ARG A 49 2.81 -2.22 -8.96
CA ARG A 49 1.86 -3.17 -9.53
C ARG A 49 0.72 -3.43 -8.55
N PRO A 50 -0.43 -3.93 -9.04
CA PRO A 50 -1.44 -4.47 -8.14
C PRO A 50 -0.83 -5.57 -7.24
N ALA A 51 -1.19 -5.55 -5.97
CA ALA A 51 -0.88 -6.66 -5.08
C ALA A 51 -1.64 -7.91 -5.54
N SER A 52 -0.98 -9.06 -5.48
CA SER A 52 -1.60 -10.37 -5.65
C SER A 52 -2.66 -10.63 -4.57
N PRO A 53 -3.57 -11.59 -4.76
CA PRO A 53 -4.56 -11.94 -3.74
C PRO A 53 -3.95 -12.32 -2.38
N ALA A 54 -2.80 -13.01 -2.37
CA ALA A 54 -2.09 -13.40 -1.15
C ALA A 54 -1.50 -12.17 -0.43
N GLU A 55 -0.78 -11.32 -1.16
CA GLU A 55 -0.23 -10.06 -0.63
C GLU A 55 -1.33 -9.13 -0.09
N LYS A 56 -2.46 -9.04 -0.80
CA LYS A 56 -3.63 -8.29 -0.35
C LYS A 56 -4.18 -8.86 0.96
N ARG A 57 -4.19 -10.18 1.12
CA ARG A 57 -4.67 -10.80 2.36
C ARG A 57 -3.74 -10.49 3.53
N GLU A 58 -2.43 -10.61 3.31
CA GLU A 58 -1.40 -10.30 4.31
C GLU A 58 -1.54 -8.88 4.86
N ILE A 59 -1.62 -7.88 3.98
CA ILE A 59 -1.74 -6.48 4.39
C ILE A 59 -3.08 -6.20 5.10
N GLN A 60 -4.17 -6.85 4.70
CA GLN A 60 -5.46 -6.72 5.36
C GLN A 60 -5.46 -7.31 6.78
N ASP A 61 -4.87 -8.48 6.95
CA ASP A 61 -4.76 -9.14 8.25
C ASP A 61 -3.86 -8.34 9.19
N TRP A 62 -2.75 -7.80 8.67
CA TRP A 62 -1.91 -6.87 9.40
C TRP A 62 -2.64 -5.56 9.80
N LEU A 63 -3.37 -4.92 8.88
CA LEU A 63 -4.16 -3.71 9.18
C LEU A 63 -5.20 -3.97 10.28
N ARG A 64 -5.84 -5.13 10.25
CA ARG A 64 -6.81 -5.56 11.27
C ARG A 64 -6.13 -5.72 12.63
N ALA A 65 -5.00 -6.42 12.68
CA ALA A 65 -4.24 -6.62 13.91
C ALA A 65 -3.76 -5.28 14.50
N LYS A 66 -3.29 -4.36 13.66
CA LYS A 66 -2.89 -3.01 14.10
C LYS A 66 -4.06 -2.21 14.67
N ARG A 67 -5.21 -2.22 14.00
CA ARG A 67 -6.42 -1.55 14.50
C ARG A 67 -6.88 -2.12 15.85
N GLN A 68 -6.83 -3.43 16.03
CA GLN A 68 -7.17 -4.06 17.31
C GLN A 68 -6.20 -3.66 18.42
N ARG A 69 -4.90 -3.54 18.10
CA ARG A 69 -3.86 -3.23 19.09
C ARG A 69 -3.77 -1.74 19.44
N TYR A 70 -4.02 -0.85 18.49
CA TYR A 70 -3.72 0.58 18.62
C TYR A 70 -4.93 1.50 18.33
N GLY A 71 -6.14 0.97 18.15
CA GLY A 71 -7.35 1.78 17.95
C GLY A 71 -7.48 2.50 16.60
N GLY A 72 -6.38 2.66 15.85
CA GLY A 72 -6.36 3.37 14.57
C GLY A 72 -5.27 4.44 14.45
N ASP A 73 -4.61 4.78 15.57
CA ASP A 73 -3.63 5.87 15.64
C ASP A 73 -2.18 5.36 15.56
N TRP A 74 -1.75 4.87 14.38
CA TRP A 74 -0.43 4.24 14.18
C TRP A 74 0.13 4.35 12.73
#